data_AF-A0A1G1IRW6-F1
#
_entry.id   AF-A0A1G1IRW6-F1
#
_cell.length_a   1.000
_cell.length_b   1.000
_cell.length_c   1.000
_cell.angle_alpha   90.00
_cell.angle_beta   90.00
_cell.angle_gamma   90.00
#
_symmetry.space_group_name_H-M   'P 1'
#
loop_
_entity.id
_entity.type
_entity.pdbx_description
1 polymer ?
#
loop_
_entity_poly.entity_id
_entity_poly.type
_entity_poly.pdbx_seq_one_letter_code
_entity_poly.pdbx_strand_id
1 'polypeptide(L)'
;MLRQIYGFEFERVISGNGPEFKGSPEREHPFETLCEQIGLKHHTTRPYSPRTNGKVKAFFKILKKEFFRPNSFADLNEVKEQLGGFLFEYNHLRRHKLMFDD
;
A
#
# COMPACT_ATOMS: atom_id res chain seq x y z
N MET A 1 17.46 1.73 -2.89
CA MET A 1 16.32 2.68 -2.96
C MET A 1 15.38 2.53 -1.76
N LEU A 2 14.62 1.45 -1.58
CA LEU A 2 13.64 1.33 -0.46
C LEU A 2 14.30 1.35 0.93
N ARG A 3 15.39 0.61 1.14
CA ARG A 3 16.15 0.68 2.40
C ARG A 3 16.70 2.07 2.70
N GLN A 4 17.11 2.84 1.70
CA GLN A 4 17.63 4.19 1.92
C GLN A 4 16.54 5.13 2.42
N ILE A 5 15.29 4.93 2.00
CA ILE A 5 14.15 5.74 2.41
C ILE A 5 13.67 5.34 3.81
N TYR A 6 13.54 4.04 4.08
CA TYR A 6 12.87 3.54 5.30
C TYR A 6 13.82 3.03 6.39
N GLY A 7 15.11 2.84 6.08
CA GLY A 7 16.11 2.36 7.04
C GLY A 7 16.08 0.85 7.32
N PHE A 8 15.26 0.07 6.61
CA PHE A 8 15.17 -1.39 6.76
C PHE A 8 15.00 -2.11 5.42
N GLU A 9 15.33 -3.41 5.41
CA GLU A 9 15.15 -4.28 4.25
C GLU A 9 13.75 -4.88 4.22
N PHE A 10 13.14 -4.91 3.04
CA PHE A 10 11.84 -5.54 2.83
C PHE A 10 12.06 -6.95 2.30
N GLU A 11 11.60 -7.97 3.03
CA GLU A 11 11.72 -9.35 2.57
C GLU A 11 10.69 -9.70 1.49
N ARG A 12 9.48 -9.14 1.59
CA ARG A 12 8.35 -9.51 0.74
C ARG A 12 7.33 -8.40 0.56
N VAL A 13 6.62 -8.42 -0.56
CA VAL A 13 5.37 -7.67 -0.79
C VAL A 13 4.20 -8.64 -0.96
N ILE A 14 3.04 -8.24 -0.44
CA ILE A 14 1.79 -8.97 -0.58
C ILE A 14 0.81 -8.12 -1.39
N SER A 15 0.33 -8.64 -2.51
CA SER A 15 -0.69 -8.00 -3.34
C SER A 15 -1.95 -8.85 -3.48
N GLY A 16 -3.00 -8.30 -4.11
CA GLY A 16 -4.11 -9.10 -4.61
C GLY A 16 -3.71 -10.02 -5.77
N ASN A 17 -4.67 -10.79 -6.28
CA ASN A 17 -4.50 -11.62 -7.48
C ASN A 17 -4.88 -10.87 -8.78
N GLY A 18 -4.95 -9.54 -8.73
CA GLY A 18 -5.31 -8.75 -9.90
C GLY A 18 -4.24 -8.83 -10.99
N PRO A 19 -4.65 -8.74 -12.28
CA PRO A 19 -3.73 -8.80 -13.40
C PRO A 19 -2.71 -7.65 -13.41
N GLU A 20 -2.92 -6.59 -12.63
CA GLU A 20 -1.99 -5.49 -12.43
C GLU A 20 -0.78 -5.82 -11.54
N PHE A 21 -0.81 -6.96 -10.84
CA PHE A 21 0.29 -7.41 -9.97
C PHE A 21 0.86 -8.76 -10.37
N LYS A 22 0.16 -9.53 -11.19
CA LYS A 22 0.51 -10.92 -11.49
C LYS A 22 0.31 -11.24 -12.97
N GLY A 23 1.31 -11.85 -13.58
CA GLY A 23 1.26 -12.32 -14.96
C GLY A 23 0.42 -13.58 -15.15
N SER A 24 0.33 -14.01 -16.40
CA SER A 24 -0.14 -15.35 -16.76
C SER A 24 1.07 -16.27 -16.99
N PRO A 25 0.88 -17.60 -17.04
CA PRO A 25 1.97 -18.51 -17.41
C PRO A 25 2.64 -18.20 -18.75
N GLU A 26 1.95 -17.47 -19.63
CA GLU A 26 2.42 -17.11 -20.97
C GLU A 26 3.08 -15.73 -21.04
N ARG A 27 3.04 -14.95 -19.95
CA ARG A 27 3.50 -13.55 -19.95
C ARG A 27 4.12 -13.16 -18.62
N GLU A 28 5.40 -12.84 -18.68
CA GLU A 28 6.13 -12.22 -17.58
C GLU A 28 5.53 -10.83 -17.27
N HIS A 29 5.29 -10.57 -15.99
CA HIS A 29 4.67 -9.32 -15.56
C HIS A 29 5.73 -8.33 -15.04
N PRO A 30 5.75 -7.08 -15.52
CA PRO A 30 6.78 -6.10 -15.14
C PRO A 30 6.94 -5.90 -13.62
N PHE A 31 5.85 -6.03 -12.86
CA PHE A 31 5.91 -5.97 -11.39
C PHE A 31 6.63 -7.17 -10.77
N GLU A 32 6.43 -8.38 -11.28
CA GLU A 32 7.11 -9.59 -10.80
C GLU A 32 8.60 -9.49 -11.13
N THR A 33 8.95 -9.12 -12.36
CA THR A 33 10.34 -8.85 -12.78
C THR A 33 11.01 -7.80 -11.89
N LEU A 34 10.33 -6.68 -11.60
CA LEU A 34 10.87 -5.65 -10.73
C LEU A 34 11.12 -6.17 -9.30
N CYS A 35 10.18 -6.94 -8.75
CA CYS A 35 10.33 -7.54 -7.42
C CYS A 35 11.57 -8.45 -7.37
N GLU A 36 11.78 -9.29 -8.38
CA GLU A 36 12.97 -10.14 -8.49
C GLU A 36 14.26 -9.32 -8.59
N GLN A 37 14.29 -8.29 -9.43
CA GLN A 37 15.46 -7.41 -9.62
C GLN A 37 15.89 -6.72 -8.33
N ILE A 38 14.94 -6.34 -7.47
CA ILE A 38 15.24 -5.68 -6.18
C ILE A 38 15.37 -6.67 -5.01
N GLY A 39 15.32 -7.98 -5.27
CA GLY A 39 15.48 -9.04 -4.26
C GLY A 39 14.27 -9.22 -3.33
N LEU A 40 13.08 -8.81 -3.77
CA LEU A 40 11.88 -8.78 -2.96
C LEU A 40 10.91 -9.91 -3.36
N LYS A 41 10.50 -10.75 -2.40
CA LYS A 41 9.59 -11.86 -2.68
C LYS A 41 8.16 -11.33 -2.93
N HIS A 42 7.59 -11.61 -4.09
CA HIS A 42 6.20 -11.30 -4.36
C HIS A 42 5.27 -12.45 -3.95
N HIS A 43 4.27 -12.15 -3.13
CA HIS A 43 3.20 -13.07 -2.80
C HIS A 43 1.84 -12.47 -3.13
N THR A 44 0.94 -13.31 -3.61
CA THR A 44 -0.45 -12.92 -3.74
C THR A 44 -1.29 -13.45 -2.59
N THR A 45 -2.32 -12.70 -2.20
CA THR A 45 -3.31 -13.16 -1.23
C THR A 45 -3.98 -14.42 -1.75
N ARG A 46 -4.22 -15.41 -0.90
CA ARG A 46 -5.06 -16.56 -1.28
C ARG A 46 -6.45 -16.06 -1.72
N PRO A 47 -7.06 -16.65 -2.77
CA PRO A 47 -8.44 -16.38 -3.12
C PRO A 47 -9.34 -16.46 -1.89
N TYR A 48 -10.26 -15.51 -1.75
CA TYR A 48 -11.21 -15.45 -0.63
C TYR A 48 -10.58 -15.37 0.77
N SER A 49 -9.35 -14.86 0.89
CA SER A 49 -8.69 -14.62 2.19
C SER A 49 -8.66 -13.13 2.54
N PRO A 50 -9.74 -12.58 3.11
CA PRO A 50 -9.85 -11.14 3.38
C PRO A 50 -8.89 -10.64 4.47
N ARG A 51 -8.34 -11.52 5.31
CA ARG A 51 -7.48 -11.18 6.46
C ARG A 51 -6.13 -10.59 6.05
N THR A 52 -5.47 -11.12 5.01
CA THR A 52 -4.11 -10.70 4.63
C THR A 52 -4.06 -9.26 4.13
N ASN A 53 -5.18 -8.77 3.58
CA ASN A 53 -5.31 -7.39 3.10
C ASN A 53 -5.93 -6.45 4.15
N GLY A 54 -6.02 -6.85 5.41
CA GLY A 54 -6.69 -6.10 6.47
C GLY A 54 -6.09 -4.71 6.70
N LYS A 55 -4.75 -4.60 6.71
CA LYS A 55 -4.05 -3.32 6.93
C LYS A 55 -4.35 -2.30 5.83
N VAL A 56 -4.20 -2.68 4.55
CA VAL A 56 -4.46 -1.76 3.43
C VAL A 56 -5.95 -1.38 3.36
N LYS A 57 -6.86 -2.32 3.64
CA LYS A 57 -8.31 -2.04 3.71
C LYS A 57 -8.64 -1.06 4.84
N ALA A 58 -8.03 -1.24 6.02
CA ALA A 58 -8.21 -0.33 7.15
C ALA A 58 -7.70 1.07 6.80
N PHE A 59 -6.51 1.17 6.19
CA PHE A 59 -5.96 2.43 5.70
C PHE A 59 -6.90 3.11 4.68
N PHE A 60 -7.40 2.39 3.67
CA PHE A 60 -8.32 2.98 2.70
C PHE A 60 -9.65 3.41 3.32
N LYS A 61 -10.14 2.72 4.36
CA LYS A 61 -11.33 3.15 5.11
C LYS A 61 -11.06 4.48 5.83
N ILE A 62 -9.89 4.62 6.45
CA ILE A 62 -9.43 5.86 7.09
C ILE A 62 -9.30 6.96 6.04
N LEU A 63 -8.56 6.73 4.96
CA LEU A 63 -8.33 7.69 3.88
C LEU A 63 -9.66 8.20 3.28
N LYS A 64 -10.61 7.30 3.00
CA LYS A 64 -11.92 7.71 2.51
C LYS A 64 -12.68 8.55 3.54
N LYS A 65 -12.63 8.16 4.82
CA LYS A 65 -13.39 8.83 5.89
C LYS A 65 -12.81 10.20 6.25
N GLU A 66 -11.50 10.29 6.35
CA GLU A 66 -10.79 11.42 6.95
C GLU A 66 -10.19 12.37 5.91
N PHE A 67 -9.89 11.88 4.70
CA PHE A 67 -9.34 12.72 3.63
C PHE A 67 -10.36 12.99 2.52
N PHE A 68 -10.91 11.97 1.87
CA PHE A 68 -11.76 12.23 0.69
C PHE A 68 -13.17 12.75 1.02
N ARG A 69 -13.82 12.28 2.08
CA ARG A 69 -15.19 12.70 2.42
C ARG A 69 -15.33 14.15 2.92
N PRO A 70 -14.43 14.66 3.79
CA PRO A 70 -14.59 16.02 4.30
C PRO A 70 -14.02 17.10 3.37
N ASN A 71 -13.27 16.72 2.34
CA ASN A 71 -12.62 17.67 1.42
C ASN A 71 -13.25 17.61 0.02
N SER A 72 -13.17 18.75 -0.67
CA SER A 72 -13.47 18.88 -2.10
C SER A 72 -12.24 19.45 -2.78
N PHE A 73 -11.99 19.06 -4.03
CA PHE A 73 -10.78 19.43 -4.76
C PHE A 73 -11.17 20.00 -6.12
N ALA A 74 -10.46 21.03 -6.56
CA ALA A 74 -10.63 21.67 -7.87
C ALA A 74 -10.02 20.81 -8.99
N ASP A 75 -8.86 20.21 -8.74
CA ASP A 75 -8.16 19.37 -9.72
C ASP A 75 -7.29 18.27 -9.06
N LEU A 76 -6.64 17.46 -9.90
CA LEU A 76 -5.80 16.35 -9.45
C LEU A 76 -4.49 16.81 -8.80
N ASN A 77 -3.97 17.98 -9.13
CA ASN A 77 -2.75 18.50 -8.51
C ASN A 77 -3.03 18.89 -7.05
N GLU A 78 -4.16 19.54 -6.80
CA GLU A 78 -4.60 19.84 -5.44
C GLU A 78 -4.78 18.56 -4.61
N VAL A 79 -5.38 17.50 -5.19
CA VAL A 79 -5.48 16.19 -4.53
C VAL A 79 -4.09 15.67 -4.16
N LYS A 80 -3.11 15.73 -5.07
CA LYS A 80 -1.75 15.21 -4.82
C LYS A 80 -1.05 15.96 -3.70
N GLU A 81 -1.13 17.29 -3.70
CA GLU A 81 -0.50 18.14 -2.69
C GLU A 81 -1.11 17.89 -1.30
N GLN A 82 -2.43 17.96 -1.19
CA GLN A 82 -3.12 17.75 0.08
C GLN A 82 -2.99 16.31 0.57
N LEU A 83 -3.02 15.32 -0.33
CA LEU A 83 -2.80 13.92 0.02
C LEU A 83 -1.38 13.70 0.56
N GLY A 84 -0.38 14.39 0.00
CA GLY A 84 1.00 14.37 0.51
C GLY A 84 1.06 14.82 1.98
N GLY A 85 0.40 15.93 2.31
CA GLY A 85 0.28 16.42 3.69
C GLY A 85 -0.41 15.41 4.62
N PHE A 86 -1.57 14.89 4.20
CA PHE A 86 -2.30 13.87 4.95
C PHE A 86 -1.45 12.61 5.21
N LEU A 87 -0.71 12.13 4.19
CA LEU A 87 0.15 10.96 4.32
C LEU A 87 1.32 11.21 5.27
N PHE A 88 1.90 12.41 5.26
CA PHE A 88 2.95 12.78 6.20
C PHE A 88 2.44 12.76 7.65
N GLU A 89 1.31 13.40 7.91
CA GLU A 89 0.68 13.39 9.24
C GLU A 89 0.31 11.96 9.67
N TYR A 90 -0.30 11.18 8.78
CA TYR A 90 -0.70 9.80 9.05
C TYR A 90 0.50 8.91 9.38
N ASN A 91 1.61 9.02 8.62
CA ASN A 91 2.76 8.14 8.78
C ASN A 91 3.69 8.56 9.92
N HIS A 92 3.84 9.86 10.20
CA HIS A 92 4.88 10.37 11.09
C HIS A 92 4.37 11.01 12.39
N LEU A 93 3.16 11.59 12.39
CA LEU A 93 2.65 12.35 13.54
C LEU A 93 1.50 11.64 14.27
N ARG A 94 0.75 10.79 13.57
CA ARG A 94 -0.37 10.05 14.15
C ARG A 94 0.12 8.99 15.13
N ARG A 95 -0.47 8.97 16.33
CA ARG A 95 -0.34 7.82 17.24
C ARG A 95 -1.17 6.66 16.72
N HIS A 96 -0.51 5.61 16.24
CA HIS A 96 -1.15 4.36 15.86
C HIS A 96 -1.31 3.49 17.11
N LYS A 97 -2.54 3.12 17.46
CA LYS A 97 -2.75 2.09 18.48
C LYS A 97 -2.37 0.74 17.89
N LEU A 98 -1.54 -0.01 18.61
CA LEU A 98 -1.34 -1.43 18.34
C LEU A 98 -2.66 -2.15 18.65
N MET A 99 -3.16 -2.96 17.72
CA MET A 99 -4.27 -3.88 17.99
C MET A 99 -3.76 -5.14 18.70
N PHE A 100 -3.06 -4.94 19.82
CA PHE A 100 -2.64 -5.98 20.76
C PHE A 100 -2.74 -5.35 22.15
N ASP A 101 -3.97 -5.12 22.60
CA ASP A 101 -4.26 -5.03 24.04
C ASP A 101 -4.91 -6.39 24.38
N ASP A 102 -4.30 -7.10 25.34
CA ASP A 102 -4.67 -8.44 25.81
C ASP A 102 -6.11 -8.54 26.36
#